data_AF-A0A166GRL0-F1
#
_entry.id   AF-A0A166GRL0-F1
#
_cell.length_a   1.000
_cell.length_b   1.000
_cell.length_c   1.000
_cell.angle_alpha   90.00
_cell.angle_beta   90.00
_cell.angle_gamma   90.00
#
_symmetry.space_group_name_H-M   'P 1'
#
loop_
_entity.id
_entity.type
_entity.pdbx_description
1 polymer ?
#
loop_
_entity_poly.entity_id
_entity_poly.type
_entity_poly.pdbx_seq_one_letter_code
_entity_poly.pdbx_strand_id
1 'polypeptide(L)' 'VPRPRNAFILFRCDFVAAKLIPSNVENDHRNISRIAGAVWKKLDVGQRLPWTTRAIDEKRVHKARYPDYRY' A
#
# COMPACT_ATOMS: atom_id res chain seq x y z
N VAL A 1 12.89 -6.29 12.38
CA VAL A 1 12.06 -6.66 11.20
C VAL A 1 11.18 -5.46 10.83
N PRO A 2 11.10 -5.02 9.56
CA PRO A 2 10.21 -3.95 9.16
C PRO A 2 8.73 -4.31 9.39
N ARG A 3 7.87 -3.33 9.70
CA ARG A 3 6.43 -3.57 9.87
C ARG A 3 5.85 -4.18 8.58
N PRO A 4 4.91 -5.15 8.68
CA PRO A 4 4.18 -5.64 7.51
C PRO A 4 3.40 -4.49 6.86
N ARG A 5 3.32 -4.51 5.53
CA ARG A 5 2.68 -3.45 4.77
C ARG A 5 1.17 -3.54 4.94
N ASN A 6 0.53 -2.42 5.25
CA ASN A 6 -0.93 -2.35 5.25
C ASN A 6 -1.48 -2.19 3.83
N ALA A 7 -2.80 -2.26 3.68
CA ALA A 7 -3.48 -2.21 2.38
C ALA A 7 -3.13 -0.95 1.58
N PHE A 8 -3.06 0.22 2.23
CA PHE A 8 -2.71 1.47 1.57
C PHE A 8 -1.25 1.51 1.12
N ILE A 9 -0.32 0.97 1.90
CA ILE A 9 1.09 0.88 1.49
C ILE A 9 1.25 -0.02 0.27
N LEU A 10 0.56 -1.16 0.24
CA LEU A 10 0.56 -2.05 -0.92
C LEU A 10 0.01 -1.34 -2.16
N PHE A 11 -1.13 -0.65 -2.01
CA PHE A 11 -1.73 0.14 -3.09
C PHE A 11 -0.80 1.26 -3.57
N ARG A 12 -0.18 2.02 -2.67
CA ARG A 12 0.70 3.14 -3.03
C ARG A 12 1.97 2.65 -3.73
N CYS A 13 2.53 1.50 -3.32
CA CYS A 13 3.65 0.88 -4.04
C CYS A 13 3.26 0.53 -5.48
N ASP A 14 2.10 -0.11 -5.66
CA ASP A 14 1.59 -0.46 -6.98
C ASP A 14 1.27 0.79 -7.83
N PHE A 15 0.65 1.80 -7.23
CA PHE A 15 0.31 3.06 -7.87
C PHE A 15 1.55 3.78 -8.44
N VAL A 16 2.67 3.75 -7.71
CA VAL A 16 3.95 4.28 -8.18
C VAL A 16 4.57 3.38 -9.24
N ALA A 17 4.56 2.05 -9.04
CA ALA A 17 5.14 1.09 -9.97
C ALA A 17 4.43 1.07 -11.33
N ALA A 18 3.11 1.26 -11.34
CA ALA A 18 2.28 1.37 -12.53
C ALA A 18 2.55 2.66 -13.34
N LYS A 19 3.40 3.57 -12.83
CA LYS A 19 3.72 4.87 -13.46
C LYS A 19 2.46 5.65 -13.87
N LEU A 20 1.38 5.52 -13.08
CA LEU A 20 0.11 6.22 -13.31
C LEU A 20 0.30 7.74 -13.32
N ILE A 21 1.32 8.21 -12.62
CA ILE A 21 1.83 9.58 -12.70
C ILE A 21 3.16 9.49 -13.45
N PRO A 22 3.22 9.96 -14.70
CA PRO A 22 4.47 9.94 -15.43
C PRO A 22 5.47 10.90 -14.78
N SER A 23 6.75 10.51 -14.76
CA SER A 23 7.83 11.19 -14.03
C SER A 23 8.06 12.64 -14.49
N ASN A 24 7.59 13.00 -15.68
CA ASN A 24 7.65 14.37 -16.17
C ASN A 24 6.56 15.28 -15.56
N VAL A 25 5.50 14.71 -14.99
CA VAL A 25 4.37 15.45 -14.39
C VAL A 25 4.61 15.69 -12.90
N GLU A 26 4.99 14.65 -12.15
CA GLU A 26 5.22 14.77 -10.72
C GLU A 26 6.16 13.66 -10.22
N ASN A 27 7.31 14.07 -9.65
CA ASN A 27 8.30 13.17 -9.03
C ASN A 27 8.34 13.31 -7.50
N ASP A 28 7.68 14.32 -6.94
CA ASP A 28 7.66 14.50 -5.49
C ASP A 28 6.77 13.43 -4.85
N HIS A 29 7.43 12.50 -4.14
CA HIS A 29 6.76 11.43 -3.42
C HIS A 29 5.76 11.93 -2.36
N ARG A 30 5.86 13.19 -1.89
CA ARG A 30 4.86 13.82 -1.02
C ARG A 30 3.55 14.03 -1.76
N ASN A 31 3.63 14.60 -2.96
CA ASN A 31 2.47 14.86 -3.83
C ASN A 31 1.88 13.56 -4.36
N ILE A 32 2.71 12.61 -4.77
CA ILE A 32 2.25 11.28 -5.18
C ILE A 32 1.47 10.60 -4.05
N SER A 33 1.95 10.70 -2.81
CA SER A 33 1.24 10.10 -1.66
C SER A 33 -0.07 10.81 -1.35
N ARG A 34 -0.16 12.14 -1.55
CA ARG A 34 -1.43 12.89 -1.46
C ARG A 34 -2.43 12.44 -2.53
N ILE A 35 -1.98 12.29 -3.77
CA ILE A 35 -2.82 11.83 -4.90
C ILE A 35 -3.28 10.39 -4.66
N ALA A 36 -2.36 9.49 -4.34
CA ALA A 36 -2.70 8.10 -4.00
C ALA A 36 -3.68 8.03 -2.84
N GLY A 37 -3.53 8.87 -1.80
CA GLY A 37 -4.47 8.97 -0.70
C GLY A 37 -5.87 9.41 -1.13
N ALA A 38 -5.96 10.37 -2.05
CA ALA A 38 -7.25 10.81 -2.61
C ALA A 38 -7.90 9.72 -3.47
N VAL A 39 -7.13 9.04 -4.32
CA VAL A 39 -7.62 7.91 -5.13
C VAL A 39 -8.08 6.77 -4.22
N TRP A 40 -7.27 6.40 -3.24
CA TRP A 40 -7.60 5.36 -2.27
C TRP A 40 -8.94 5.62 -1.57
N LYS A 41 -9.19 6.87 -1.13
CA LYS A 41 -10.46 7.27 -0.50
C LYS A 41 -11.65 7.20 -1.46
N LYS A 42 -11.43 7.29 -2.77
CA LYS A 42 -12.47 7.16 -3.80
C LYS A 42 -12.70 5.73 -4.26
N LEU A 43 -11.78 4.80 -4.00
CA LEU A 43 -11.96 3.39 -4.34
C LEU A 43 -13.15 2.80 -3.58
N ASP A 44 -13.96 2.03 -4.29
CA ASP A 44 -15.05 1.25 -3.70
C ASP A 44 -14.51 0.08 -2.86
N VAL A 45 -15.38 -0.47 -2.01
CA VAL A 45 -15.02 -1.60 -1.13
C VAL A 45 -14.49 -2.79 -1.94
N GLY A 46 -15.11 -3.09 -3.08
CA GLY A 46 -14.67 -4.17 -3.97
C GLY A 46 -13.27 -3.94 -4.55
N GLN A 47 -12.91 -2.68 -4.83
CA GLN A 47 -11.57 -2.33 -5.33
C GLN A 47 -10.52 -2.31 -4.22
N ARG A 48 -10.93 -2.01 -2.98
CA ARG A 48 -10.05 -2.07 -1.80
C ARG A 48 -9.81 -3.49 -1.30
N LEU A 49 -10.77 -4.40 -1.54
CA LEU A 49 -10.74 -5.76 -1.03
C LEU A 49 -9.45 -6.52 -1.36
N PRO A 50 -8.92 -6.53 -2.60
CA PRO A 50 -7.68 -7.23 -2.92
C PRO A 50 -6.48 -6.74 -2.08
N TRP A 51 -6.40 -5.43 -1.83
CA TRP A 51 -5.34 -4.82 -1.04
C TRP A 51 -5.46 -5.18 0.44
N THR A 52 -6.69 -5.18 0.96
CA THR A 52 -6.99 -5.60 2.34
C THR A 52 -6.64 -7.07 2.55
N THR A 53 -7.05 -7.96 1.64
CA THR A 53 -6.72 -9.39 1.70
C THR A 53 -5.21 -9.61 1.68
N ARG A 54 -4.49 -8.97 0.75
CA ARG A 54 -3.01 -9.04 0.69
C ARG A 54 -2.34 -8.53 1.98
N ALA A 55 -2.87 -7.47 2.59
CA ALA A 55 -2.33 -6.94 3.84
C ALA A 55 -2.56 -7.89 5.03
N ILE A 56 -3.71 -8.57 5.07
CA ILE A 56 -4.00 -9.60 6.08
C ILE A 56 -3.02 -10.77 5.92
N ASP A 57 -2.78 -11.21 4.69
CA ASP A 57 -1.81 -12.28 4.40
C ASP A 57 -0.38 -11.87 4.76
N GLU A 58 0.06 -10.65 4.42
CA GLU A 58 1.37 -10.14 4.84
C GLU A 58 1.51 -10.13 6.36
N LYS A 59 0.49 -9.67 7.08
CA LYS A 59 0.50 -9.66 8.54
C LYS A 59 0.57 -11.09 9.10
N ARG A 60 -0.15 -12.03 8.51
CA ARG A 60 -0.15 -13.45 8.91
C ARG A 60 1.22 -14.08 8.67
N VAL A 61 1.79 -13.91 7.48
CA VAL A 61 3.13 -14.42 7.13
C VAL A 61 4.20 -13.78 8.00
N HIS A 62 4.11 -12.48 8.25
CA HIS A 62 5.04 -11.78 9.14
C HIS A 62 4.98 -12.32 10.57
N LYS A 63 3.78 -12.54 11.11
CA LYS A 63 3.61 -13.11 12.46
C LYS A 63 4.14 -14.55 12.53
N ALA A 64 3.91 -15.36 11.51
CA ALA A 64 4.43 -16.73 11.44
C ALA A 64 5.96 -16.78 11.34
N ARG A 65 6.55 -15.86 10.55
CA ARG A 65 8.00 -15.78 10.34
C ARG A 65 8.74 -15.15 11.52
N TYR A 66 8.09 -14.24 12.24
CA TYR A 66 8.66 -13.49 13.35
C TYR A 66 7.71 -13.52 14.56
N PRO A 67 7.62 -14.67 15.26
CA PRO A 67 6.68 -14.86 16.36
C PRO A 67 6.92 -13.93 17.55
N ASP A 68 8.19 -13.56 17.80
CA ASP A 68 8.58 -12.66 18.89
C ASP A 68 8.51 -11.16 18.53
N TYR A 69 8.04 -10.83 17.33
CA TYR A 69 7.93 -9.45 16.88
C TYR A 69 6.86 -8.68 17.65
N ARG A 70 7.24 -7.57 18.30
CA ARG A 70 6.34 -6.67 19.05
C ARG A 70 6.35 -5.25 18.49
N TYR A 71 5.24 -4.83 17.88
CA TYR A 71 4.93 -3.46 17.47
C TYR A 71 3.47 -3.36 16.93
#